data_AF-A0A9E5DX26-F1
#
_entry.id   AF-A0A9E5DX26-F1
#
_cell.length_a   1.000
_cell.length_b   1.000
_cell.length_c   1.000
_cell.angle_alpha   90.00
_cell.angle_beta   90.00
_cell.angle_gamma   90.00
#
_symmetry.space_group_name_H-M   'P 1'
#
loop_
_entity.id
_entity.type
_entity.pdbx_description
1 polymer ?
#
loop_
_entity_poly.entity_id
_entity_poly.type
_entity_poly.pdbx_seq_one_letter_code
_entity_poly.pdbx_strand_id
1 'polypeptide(L)'
;MKPRPPWLRQLDRCDRAIYRGEQVVCGVVFLTLIAVMAIYVLQRVFSRPQGRLSTAMLKIAGAVGQAPDPLVVHGPVSTAVNLTLGFGLALLVMRTSVGTKTWPWSKALTAALALTVTGVAAVALVLVALPNGLIWGPSAALVGMLWSGFLGASLATYEKKHLALELADKIWPQPWQRAVKGLALLLTTALCALLSVLAWYSVRAHFDTWQADPEAGTLLPTAWPRWVLLVALPIAWTLISLRFLAEGLRIVADIEPADVEPAGVEPAGVEPAGAEPTGAESAGVEPAAADSDPA
;
A
#
# COMPACT_ATOMS: atom_id res chain seq x y z
N MET A 1 -30.27 -18.33 24.91
CA MET A 1 -29.05 -18.49 24.09
C MET A 1 -28.81 -19.98 23.83
N LYS A 2 -28.95 -20.46 22.59
CA LYS A 2 -28.55 -21.84 22.24
C LYS A 2 -27.03 -21.97 22.38
N PRO A 3 -26.50 -23.06 22.99
CA PRO A 3 -25.07 -23.26 23.09
C PRO A 3 -24.45 -23.41 21.70
N ARG A 4 -23.36 -22.67 21.43
CA ARG A 4 -22.66 -22.75 20.13
C ARG A 4 -22.13 -24.17 19.90
N PRO A 5 -22.41 -24.79 18.75
CA PRO A 5 -21.88 -26.09 18.40
C PRO A 5 -20.34 -26.15 18.47
N PRO A 6 -19.74 -27.29 18.84
CA PRO A 6 -18.29 -27.42 18.94
C PRO A 6 -17.55 -27.21 17.61
N TRP A 7 -18.19 -27.52 16.47
CA TRP A 7 -17.61 -27.35 15.13
C TRP A 7 -17.37 -25.87 14.76
N LEU A 8 -18.22 -24.94 15.22
CA LEU A 8 -18.02 -23.49 15.01
C LEU A 8 -16.79 -22.96 15.73
N ARG A 9 -16.54 -23.42 16.96
CA ARG A 9 -15.33 -23.05 17.71
C ARG A 9 -14.05 -23.57 17.07
N GLN A 10 -14.12 -24.66 16.32
CA GLN A 10 -13.00 -25.15 15.52
C GLN A 10 -12.83 -24.28 14.26
N LEU A 11 -13.93 -23.95 13.58
CA LEU A 11 -13.92 -23.11 12.39
C LEU A 11 -13.35 -21.70 12.68
N ASP A 12 -13.76 -21.06 13.78
CA ASP A 12 -13.25 -19.75 14.20
C ASP A 12 -11.74 -19.77 14.53
N ARG A 13 -11.25 -20.90 15.06
CA ARG A 13 -9.82 -21.08 15.33
C ARG A 13 -9.03 -21.26 14.04
N CYS A 14 -9.54 -22.07 13.12
CA CYS A 14 -8.93 -22.28 11.82
C CYS A 14 -8.87 -20.97 11.02
N ASP A 15 -9.99 -20.24 10.92
CA ASP A 15 -10.04 -18.98 10.17
C ASP A 15 -9.12 -17.91 10.76
N ARG A 16 -9.03 -17.82 12.10
CA ARG A 16 -8.08 -16.92 12.78
C ARG A 16 -6.63 -17.32 12.54
N ALA A 17 -6.32 -18.61 12.52
CA ALA A 17 -4.97 -19.09 12.20
C ALA A 17 -4.60 -18.78 10.74
N ILE A 18 -5.54 -18.97 9.81
CA ILE A 18 -5.38 -18.61 8.40
C ILE A 18 -5.16 -17.10 8.26
N TYR A 19 -5.96 -16.26 8.93
CA TYR A 19 -5.80 -14.80 8.91
C TYR A 19 -4.40 -14.37 9.36
N ARG A 20 -3.90 -14.90 10.49
CA ARG A 20 -2.53 -14.61 10.95
C ARG A 20 -1.48 -15.06 9.94
N GLY A 21 -1.67 -16.24 9.34
CA GLY A 21 -0.80 -16.74 8.28
C GLY A 21 -0.79 -15.81 7.07
N GLU A 22 -1.97 -15.40 6.57
CA GLU A 22 -2.13 -14.47 5.45
C GLU A 22 -1.48 -13.12 5.74
N GLN A 23 -1.60 -12.57 6.96
CA GLN A 23 -0.96 -11.32 7.34
C GLN A 23 0.57 -11.42 7.29
N VAL A 24 1.14 -12.50 7.84
CA VAL A 24 2.59 -12.72 7.81
C VAL A 24 3.07 -12.89 6.37
N VAL A 25 2.38 -13.71 5.57
CA VAL A 25 2.74 -13.92 4.16
C VAL A 25 2.63 -12.62 3.37
N CYS A 26 1.56 -11.85 3.54
CA CYS A 26 1.37 -10.56 2.86
C CYS A 26 2.48 -9.57 3.26
N GLY A 27 2.80 -9.48 4.55
CA GLY A 27 3.89 -8.63 5.05
C GLY A 27 5.26 -9.02 4.47
N VAL A 28 5.57 -10.32 4.44
CA VAL A 28 6.82 -10.83 3.85
C VAL A 28 6.89 -10.54 2.35
N VAL A 29 5.80 -10.78 1.61
CA VAL A 29 5.74 -10.49 0.16
C VAL A 29 5.90 -9.00 -0.10
N PHE A 30 5.25 -8.14 0.68
CA PHE A 30 5.30 -6.70 0.53
C PHE A 30 6.70 -6.14 0.85
N LEU A 31 7.32 -6.59 1.95
CA LEU A 31 8.69 -6.21 2.30
C LEU A 31 9.70 -6.69 1.24
N THR A 32 9.52 -7.91 0.73
CA THR A 32 10.33 -8.45 -0.36
C THR A 32 10.18 -7.60 -1.63
N LEU A 33 8.94 -7.22 -1.98
CA LEU A 33 8.67 -6.36 -3.13
C LEU A 33 9.33 -4.99 -2.98
N ILE A 34 9.24 -4.37 -1.81
CA ILE A 34 9.91 -3.09 -1.51
C ILE A 34 11.42 -3.25 -1.67
N ALA A 35 12.02 -4.29 -1.10
CA ALA A 35 13.47 -4.53 -1.18
C ALA A 35 13.93 -4.74 -2.63
N VAL A 36 13.23 -5.61 -3.37
CA VAL A 36 13.52 -5.90 -4.78
C VAL A 36 13.39 -4.64 -5.65
N MET A 37 12.34 -3.84 -5.43
CA MET A 37 12.13 -2.58 -6.17
C MET A 37 13.11 -1.49 -5.78
N ALA A 38 13.47 -1.37 -4.51
CA ALA A 38 14.51 -0.45 -4.08
C ALA A 38 15.84 -0.78 -4.77
N ILE A 39 16.26 -2.05 -4.73
CA ILE A 39 17.50 -2.50 -5.39
C ILE A 39 17.43 -2.26 -6.90
N TYR A 40 16.34 -2.69 -7.56
CA TYR A 40 16.17 -2.50 -9.00
C TYR A 40 16.23 -1.02 -9.41
N VAL A 41 15.53 -0.14 -8.70
CA VAL A 41 15.52 1.29 -8.98
C VAL A 41 16.89 1.91 -8.75
N LEU A 42 17.56 1.58 -7.63
CA LEU A 42 18.91 2.05 -7.34
C LEU A 42 19.86 1.68 -8.49
N GLN A 43 19.87 0.43 -8.90
CA GLN A 43 20.73 0.00 -10.00
C GLN A 43 20.35 0.66 -11.32
N ARG A 44 19.06 0.71 -11.66
CA ARG A 44 18.60 1.29 -12.93
C ARG A 44 18.85 2.80 -13.04
N VAL A 45 18.90 3.50 -11.91
CA VAL A 45 19.15 4.94 -11.85
C VAL A 45 20.66 5.21 -11.86
N PHE A 46 21.42 4.54 -10.98
CA PHE A 46 22.84 4.84 -10.77
C PHE A 46 23.77 4.12 -11.75
N SER A 47 23.34 3.07 -12.45
CA SER A 47 24.14 2.40 -13.48
C SER A 47 24.08 3.08 -14.85
N ARG A 48 23.33 4.20 -14.99
CA ARG A 48 23.26 4.91 -16.26
C ARG A 48 24.55 5.71 -16.48
N PRO A 49 25.23 5.54 -17.62
CA PRO A 49 26.46 6.28 -17.93
C PRO A 49 26.24 7.80 -18.06
N GLN A 50 25.01 8.24 -18.30
CA GLN A 50 24.62 9.65 -18.34
C GLN A 50 23.40 9.87 -17.45
N GLY A 51 23.57 10.62 -16.37
CA GLY A 51 22.46 11.00 -15.49
C GLY A 51 21.52 12.01 -16.15
N ARG A 52 20.21 11.89 -15.91
CA ARG A 52 19.21 12.86 -16.42
C ARG A 52 19.50 14.31 -16.00
N LEU A 53 20.11 14.48 -14.82
CA LEU A 53 20.50 15.78 -14.30
C LEU A 53 21.69 16.36 -15.08
N SER A 54 22.68 15.54 -15.41
CA SER A 54 23.83 15.97 -16.23
C SER A 54 23.44 16.37 -17.66
N THR A 55 22.50 15.68 -18.29
CA THR A 55 21.98 16.07 -19.61
C THR A 55 21.12 17.33 -19.56
N ALA A 56 20.39 17.57 -18.46
CA ALA A 56 19.71 18.84 -18.23
C ALA A 56 20.70 20.00 -18.03
N MET A 57 21.78 19.77 -17.27
CA MET A 57 22.84 20.77 -17.07
C MET A 57 23.54 21.14 -18.38
N LEU A 58 23.83 20.18 -19.26
CA LEU A 58 24.40 20.45 -20.58
C LEU A 58 23.45 21.27 -21.47
N LYS A 59 22.14 21.01 -21.40
CA LYS A 59 21.14 21.81 -22.14
C LYS A 59 21.07 23.26 -21.62
N ILE A 60 21.14 23.45 -20.30
CA ILE A 60 21.14 24.79 -19.68
C ILE A 60 22.45 25.53 -20.00
N ALA A 61 23.59 24.85 -19.89
CA ALA A 61 24.88 25.43 -20.25
C ALA A 61 24.93 25.86 -21.73
N GLY A 62 24.42 25.01 -22.62
CA GLY A 62 24.28 25.33 -24.04
C GLY A 62 23.34 26.51 -24.30
N ALA A 63 22.25 26.65 -23.53
CA ALA A 63 21.35 27.81 -23.61
C ALA A 63 21.98 29.11 -23.11
N VAL A 64 22.98 29.02 -22.23
CA VAL A 64 23.77 30.16 -21.71
C VAL A 64 25.00 30.45 -22.58
N GLY A 65 25.18 29.73 -23.69
CA GLY A 65 26.29 29.93 -24.63
C GLY A 65 27.62 29.34 -24.15
N GLN A 66 27.62 28.53 -23.09
CA GLN A 66 28.79 27.79 -22.65
C GLN A 66 28.74 26.36 -23.20
N ALA A 67 29.86 25.89 -23.76
CA ALA A 67 30.05 24.51 -24.18
C ALA A 67 31.02 23.79 -23.23
N PRO A 68 30.61 23.47 -21.99
CA PRO A 68 31.46 22.72 -21.08
C PRO A 68 31.67 21.29 -21.59
N ASP A 69 32.87 20.77 -21.40
CA ASP A 69 33.23 19.41 -21.82
C ASP A 69 32.25 18.37 -21.22
N PRO A 70 31.55 17.57 -22.06
CA PRO A 70 30.56 16.62 -21.59
C PRO A 70 31.10 15.60 -20.56
N LEU A 71 32.38 15.23 -20.68
CA LEU A 71 33.05 14.31 -19.74
C LEU A 71 33.14 14.87 -18.31
N VAL A 72 33.39 16.17 -18.16
CA VAL A 72 33.48 16.83 -16.84
C VAL A 72 32.10 16.99 -16.22
N VAL A 73 31.09 17.28 -17.05
CA VAL A 73 29.70 17.45 -16.58
C VAL A 73 29.07 16.11 -16.19
N HIS A 74 29.28 15.05 -16.98
CA HIS A 74 28.73 13.72 -16.70
C HIS A 74 29.38 13.04 -15.50
N GLY A 75 30.68 13.27 -15.24
CA GLY A 75 31.40 12.64 -14.13
C GLY A 75 31.39 13.45 -12.82
N PRO A 76 32.46 14.22 -12.54
CA PRO A 76 32.68 14.83 -11.23
C PRO A 76 31.62 15.87 -10.84
N VAL A 77 31.15 16.68 -11.79
CA VAL A 77 30.18 17.76 -11.51
C VAL A 77 28.81 17.19 -11.12
N SER A 78 28.29 16.22 -11.88
CA SER A 78 27.00 15.61 -11.56
C SER A 78 27.02 14.86 -10.22
N THR A 79 28.15 14.23 -9.89
CA THR A 79 28.34 13.52 -8.62
C THR A 79 28.36 14.49 -7.44
N ALA A 80 29.09 15.61 -7.57
CA ALA A 80 29.11 16.66 -6.55
C ALA A 80 27.72 17.27 -6.32
N VAL A 81 26.98 17.55 -7.39
CA VAL A 81 25.60 18.10 -7.30
C VAL A 81 24.64 17.11 -6.65
N ASN A 82 24.72 15.82 -6.98
CA ASN A 82 23.88 14.81 -6.35
C ASN A 82 24.18 14.66 -4.85
N LEU A 83 25.46 14.73 -4.46
CA LEU A 83 25.87 14.67 -3.06
C LEU A 83 25.39 15.89 -2.26
N THR A 84 25.50 17.09 -2.83
CA THR A 84 25.03 18.32 -2.16
C THR A 84 23.52 18.35 -2.03
N LEU A 85 22.78 17.95 -3.07
CA LEU A 85 21.32 17.82 -3.01
C LEU A 85 20.88 16.75 -2.02
N GLY A 86 21.54 15.59 -2.01
CA GLY A 86 21.27 14.51 -1.06
C GLY A 86 21.50 14.94 0.39
N PHE A 87 22.60 15.64 0.67
CA PHE A 87 22.88 16.22 1.98
C PHE A 87 21.88 17.30 2.38
N GLY A 88 21.50 18.19 1.45
CA GLY A 88 20.48 19.21 1.69
C GLY A 88 19.11 18.60 2.02
N LEU A 89 18.71 17.54 1.31
CA LEU A 89 17.49 16.81 1.60
C LEU A 89 17.54 16.12 2.97
N ALA A 90 18.66 15.46 3.31
CA ALA A 90 18.86 14.83 4.60
C ALA A 90 18.76 15.84 5.75
N LEU A 91 19.34 17.04 5.58
CA LEU A 91 19.20 18.14 6.53
C LEU A 91 17.75 18.62 6.67
N LEU A 92 17.03 18.73 5.55
CA LEU A 92 15.63 19.14 5.54
C LEU A 92 14.78 18.10 6.29
N VAL A 93 14.94 16.81 6.00
CA VAL A 93 14.24 15.71 6.69
C VAL A 93 14.50 15.72 8.18
N MET A 94 15.77 15.89 8.60
CA MET A 94 16.11 15.99 10.03
C MET A 94 15.49 17.23 10.70
N ARG A 95 15.22 18.29 9.94
CA ARG A 95 14.63 19.54 10.43
C ARG A 95 13.11 19.54 10.43
N THR A 96 12.48 18.86 9.47
CA THR A 96 11.01 18.74 9.35
C THR A 96 10.47 17.48 10.01
N SER A 97 11.32 16.59 10.51
CA SER A 97 10.93 15.43 11.30
C SER A 97 10.13 15.91 12.51
N VAL A 98 8.81 15.72 12.44
CA VAL A 98 7.82 16.08 13.46
C VAL A 98 8.11 15.27 14.72
N GLY A 99 8.90 15.85 15.60
CA GLY A 99 9.23 15.33 16.92
C GLY A 99 9.44 16.50 17.86
N THR A 100 8.91 16.41 19.08
CA THR A 100 8.89 17.46 20.12
C THR A 100 10.29 17.90 20.62
N LYS A 101 11.37 17.42 19.99
CA LYS A 101 12.75 17.63 20.40
C LYS A 101 13.57 18.19 19.23
N THR A 102 13.71 19.51 19.19
CA THR A 102 14.55 20.21 18.21
C THR A 102 16.02 19.91 18.51
N TRP A 103 16.72 19.32 17.53
CA TRP A 103 18.10 18.90 17.69
C TRP A 103 19.04 20.12 17.52
N PRO A 104 20.10 20.30 18.35
CA PRO A 104 21.08 21.34 18.12
C PRO A 104 21.77 21.15 16.76
N TRP A 105 22.08 22.27 16.10
CA TRP A 105 22.61 22.32 14.73
C TRP A 105 23.80 21.38 14.48
N SER A 106 24.69 21.22 15.47
CA SER A 106 25.84 20.31 15.37
C SER A 106 25.43 18.84 15.18
N LYS A 107 24.45 18.37 15.95
CA LYS A 107 23.98 16.98 15.90
C LYS A 107 23.18 16.72 14.62
N ALA A 108 22.38 17.70 14.18
CA ALA A 108 21.65 17.62 12.92
C ALA A 108 22.58 17.54 11.71
N LEU A 109 23.64 18.36 11.67
CA LEU A 109 24.67 18.32 10.62
C LEU A 109 25.39 16.97 10.58
N THR A 110 25.82 16.46 11.74
CA THR A 110 26.50 15.16 11.80
C THR A 110 25.58 14.01 11.40
N ALA A 111 24.30 14.05 11.80
CA ALA A 111 23.34 13.01 11.46
C ALA A 111 22.97 13.04 9.97
N ALA A 112 22.81 14.23 9.38
CA ALA A 112 22.57 14.37 7.95
C ALA A 112 23.79 13.92 7.13
N LEU A 113 25.01 14.23 7.58
CA LEU A 113 26.22 13.74 6.94
C LEU A 113 26.32 12.22 7.03
N ALA A 114 26.09 11.64 8.21
CA ALA A 114 26.10 10.20 8.41
C ALA A 114 25.05 9.50 7.55
N LEU A 115 23.84 10.06 7.43
CA LEU A 115 22.77 9.53 6.57
C LEU A 115 23.17 9.56 5.09
N THR A 116 23.74 10.67 4.61
CA THR A 116 24.21 10.79 3.22
C THR A 116 25.35 9.84 2.92
N VAL A 117 26.35 9.74 3.81
CA VAL A 117 27.49 8.82 3.66
C VAL A 117 27.01 7.37 3.67
N THR A 118 26.12 7.01 4.59
CA THR A 118 25.53 5.66 4.66
C THR A 118 24.72 5.35 3.41
N GLY A 119 23.92 6.30 2.92
CA GLY A 119 23.15 6.15 1.69
C GLY A 119 24.04 5.93 0.47
N VAL A 120 25.10 6.73 0.31
CA VAL A 120 26.08 6.58 -0.77
C VAL A 120 26.81 5.23 -0.66
N ALA A 121 27.24 4.84 0.54
CA ALA A 121 27.88 3.55 0.78
C ALA A 121 26.94 2.38 0.45
N ALA A 122 25.65 2.47 0.81
CA ALA A 122 24.66 1.45 0.48
C ALA A 122 24.44 1.34 -1.04
N VAL A 123 24.35 2.47 -1.75
CA VAL A 123 24.26 2.46 -3.23
C VAL A 123 25.51 1.85 -3.85
N ALA A 124 26.69 2.26 -3.42
CA ALA A 124 27.95 1.71 -3.91
C ALA A 124 28.04 0.19 -3.66
N LEU A 125 27.67 -0.27 -2.47
CA LEU A 125 27.63 -1.68 -2.12
C LEU A 125 26.71 -2.47 -3.06
N VAL A 126 25.50 -1.95 -3.34
CA VAL A 126 24.55 -2.60 -4.25
C VAL A 126 25.09 -2.65 -5.69
N LEU A 127 25.75 -1.61 -6.16
CA LEU A 127 26.35 -1.58 -7.50
C LEU A 127 27.51 -2.57 -7.65
N VAL A 128 28.34 -2.72 -6.61
CA VAL A 128 29.47 -3.67 -6.61
C VAL A 128 28.99 -5.11 -6.43
N ALA A 129 28.04 -5.36 -5.53
CA ALA A 129 27.55 -6.70 -5.23
C ALA A 129 26.72 -7.32 -6.37
N LEU A 130 26.07 -6.49 -7.20
CA LEU A 130 25.14 -6.95 -8.24
C LEU A 130 25.44 -6.27 -9.60
N PRO A 131 26.59 -6.55 -10.25
CA PRO A 131 27.06 -5.80 -11.43
C PRO A 131 26.13 -5.88 -12.65
N ASN A 132 25.36 -6.97 -12.78
CA ASN A 132 24.46 -7.19 -13.94
C ASN A 132 23.05 -6.62 -13.75
N GLY A 133 22.76 -6.02 -12.60
CA GLY A 133 21.43 -5.51 -12.30
C GLY A 133 20.40 -6.59 -11.95
N LEU A 134 19.30 -6.19 -11.34
CA LEU A 134 18.12 -7.05 -11.17
C LEU A 134 17.25 -7.05 -12.44
N ILE A 135 17.70 -7.76 -13.49
CA ILE A 135 16.98 -7.86 -14.78
C ILE A 135 15.53 -8.35 -14.59
N TRP A 136 15.34 -9.23 -13.62
CA TRP A 136 14.06 -9.81 -13.23
C TRP A 136 13.24 -8.97 -12.25
N GLY A 137 13.77 -7.84 -11.77
CA GLY A 137 13.12 -6.99 -10.77
C GLY A 137 11.66 -6.64 -11.14
N PRO A 138 11.39 -6.07 -12.33
CA PRO A 138 10.04 -5.70 -12.74
C PRO A 138 9.06 -6.88 -12.74
N SER A 139 9.50 -8.04 -13.22
CA SER A 139 8.68 -9.25 -13.25
C SER A 139 8.38 -9.78 -11.85
N ALA A 140 9.36 -9.77 -10.94
CA ALA A 140 9.15 -10.15 -9.54
C ALA A 140 8.22 -9.18 -8.80
N ALA A 141 8.27 -7.88 -9.11
CA ALA A 141 7.32 -6.91 -8.55
C ALA A 141 5.89 -7.14 -9.04
N LEU A 142 5.70 -7.53 -10.31
CA LEU A 142 4.39 -7.91 -10.83
C LEU A 142 3.83 -9.11 -10.03
N VAL A 143 4.68 -10.12 -9.78
CA VAL A 143 4.30 -11.28 -8.96
C VAL A 143 3.94 -10.86 -7.54
N GLY A 144 4.82 -10.10 -6.88
CA GLY A 144 4.57 -9.66 -5.50
C GLY A 144 3.30 -8.82 -5.37
N MET A 145 3.04 -7.92 -6.33
CA MET A 145 1.83 -7.09 -6.34
C MET A 145 0.56 -7.92 -6.52
N LEU A 146 0.57 -8.90 -7.44
CA LEU A 146 -0.54 -9.82 -7.63
C LEU A 146 -0.83 -10.58 -6.34
N TRP A 147 0.19 -11.21 -5.75
CA TRP A 147 0.05 -11.96 -4.51
C TRP A 147 -0.43 -11.08 -3.35
N SER A 148 0.16 -9.90 -3.15
CA SER A 148 -0.27 -8.97 -2.10
C SER A 148 -1.69 -8.45 -2.31
N GLY A 149 -2.09 -8.21 -3.57
CA GLY A 149 -3.43 -7.75 -3.89
C GLY A 149 -4.50 -8.79 -3.56
N PHE A 150 -4.27 -10.05 -3.95
CA PHE A 150 -5.19 -11.15 -3.68
C PHE A 150 -5.23 -11.57 -2.22
N LEU A 151 -4.07 -11.62 -1.54
CA LEU A 151 -4.02 -11.82 -0.09
C LEU A 151 -4.71 -10.68 0.66
N GLY A 152 -4.51 -9.42 0.22
CA GLY A 152 -5.20 -8.25 0.75
C GLY A 152 -6.71 -8.32 0.60
N ALA A 153 -7.21 -8.77 -0.55
CA ALA A 153 -8.65 -8.99 -0.77
C ALA A 153 -9.23 -10.06 0.18
N SER A 154 -8.49 -11.14 0.43
CA SER A 154 -8.87 -12.16 1.40
C SER A 154 -8.92 -11.60 2.83
N LEU A 155 -7.89 -10.86 3.25
CA LEU A 155 -7.83 -10.21 4.57
C LEU A 155 -8.97 -9.21 4.78
N ALA A 156 -9.31 -8.41 3.76
CA ALA A 156 -10.44 -7.48 3.81
C ALA A 156 -11.78 -8.21 4.00
N THR A 157 -11.90 -9.42 3.45
CA THR A 157 -13.08 -10.28 3.61
C THR A 157 -13.22 -10.79 5.05
N TYR A 158 -12.10 -11.14 5.70
CA TYR A 158 -12.10 -11.53 7.11
C TYR A 158 -12.50 -10.39 8.05
N GLU A 159 -12.02 -9.17 7.79
CA GLU A 159 -12.37 -7.99 8.57
C GLU A 159 -13.81 -7.51 8.36
N LYS A 160 -14.58 -8.21 7.51
CA LYS A 160 -15.97 -7.91 7.17
C LYS A 160 -16.18 -6.46 6.69
N LYS A 161 -15.16 -5.83 6.10
CA LYS A 161 -15.20 -4.45 5.57
C LYS A 161 -16.02 -4.32 4.27
N HIS A 162 -17.02 -5.17 4.08
CA HIS A 162 -17.85 -5.19 2.88
C HIS A 162 -18.93 -4.11 2.95
N LEU A 163 -18.63 -2.94 2.38
CA LEU A 163 -19.57 -1.81 2.23
C LEU A 163 -20.95 -2.22 1.67
N ALA A 164 -21.02 -3.25 0.83
CA ALA A 164 -22.26 -3.65 0.15
C ALA A 164 -23.28 -4.36 1.06
N LEU A 165 -22.82 -5.06 2.11
CA LEU A 165 -23.72 -5.77 3.04
C LEU A 165 -24.32 -4.82 4.07
N GLU A 166 -23.57 -3.80 4.50
CA GLU A 166 -24.05 -2.77 5.44
C GLU A 166 -25.11 -1.86 4.81
N LEU A 167 -25.05 -1.64 3.49
CA LEU A 167 -26.06 -0.85 2.78
C LEU A 167 -27.43 -1.54 2.73
N ALA A 168 -27.45 -2.89 2.70
CA ALA A 168 -28.68 -3.67 2.69
C ALA A 168 -29.48 -3.53 3.99
N ASP A 169 -28.78 -3.36 5.12
CA ASP A 169 -29.38 -3.17 6.44
C ASP A 169 -30.17 -1.84 6.53
N LYS A 170 -29.80 -0.83 5.73
CA LYS A 170 -30.48 0.47 5.69
C LYS A 170 -31.71 0.50 4.80
N ILE A 171 -31.79 -0.36 3.78
CA ILE A 171 -32.83 -0.26 2.75
C ILE A 171 -33.96 -1.28 2.99
N TRP A 172 -33.74 -2.40 3.71
CA TRP A 172 -34.75 -3.46 3.89
C TRP A 172 -35.37 -3.51 5.31
N PRO A 173 -36.68 -3.78 5.44
CA PRO A 173 -37.36 -3.94 6.73
C PRO A 173 -36.93 -5.23 7.47
N GLN A 174 -36.88 -5.16 8.81
CA GLN A 174 -36.33 -6.18 9.72
C GLN A 174 -36.66 -7.65 9.43
N PRO A 175 -37.90 -8.04 9.04
CA PRO A 175 -38.21 -9.46 8.80
C PRO A 175 -37.52 -10.05 7.56
N TRP A 176 -37.17 -9.23 6.56
CA TRP A 176 -36.55 -9.69 5.31
C TRP A 176 -35.02 -9.58 5.33
N GLN A 177 -34.46 -8.80 6.25
CA GLN A 177 -33.01 -8.57 6.35
C GLN A 177 -32.23 -9.89 6.45
N ARG A 178 -32.71 -10.85 7.25
CA ARG A 178 -32.04 -12.16 7.42
C ARG A 178 -32.03 -12.97 6.13
N ALA A 179 -33.16 -13.04 5.43
CA ALA A 179 -33.28 -13.77 4.17
C ALA A 179 -32.46 -13.13 3.04
N VAL A 180 -32.49 -11.80 2.95
CA VAL A 180 -31.74 -11.03 1.94
C VAL A 180 -30.24 -11.12 2.19
N LYS A 181 -29.79 -11.01 3.44
CA LYS A 181 -28.39 -11.17 3.83
C LYS A 181 -27.89 -12.59 3.55
N GLY A 182 -28.68 -13.60 3.90
CA GLY A 182 -28.39 -15.00 3.59
C GLY A 182 -28.30 -15.24 2.07
N LEU A 183 -29.26 -14.75 1.30
CA LEU A 183 -29.27 -14.87 -0.16
C LEU A 183 -28.09 -14.14 -0.79
N ALA A 184 -27.78 -12.92 -0.35
CA ALA A 184 -26.63 -12.16 -0.83
C ALA A 184 -25.32 -12.92 -0.58
N LEU A 185 -25.12 -13.44 0.65
CA LEU A 185 -23.95 -14.25 0.97
C LEU A 185 -23.88 -15.55 0.16
N LEU A 186 -25.01 -16.21 -0.08
CA LEU A 186 -25.05 -17.40 -0.94
C LEU A 186 -24.70 -17.09 -2.39
N LEU A 187 -25.24 -16.00 -2.95
CA LEU A 187 -24.92 -15.55 -4.31
C LEU A 187 -23.44 -15.16 -4.43
N THR A 188 -22.90 -14.41 -3.46
CA THR A 188 -21.48 -14.06 -3.41
C THR A 188 -20.61 -15.30 -3.27
N THR A 189 -20.98 -16.25 -2.41
CA THR A 189 -20.26 -17.53 -2.26
C THR A 189 -20.23 -18.30 -3.56
N ALA A 190 -21.38 -18.42 -4.25
CA ALA A 190 -21.50 -19.11 -5.52
C ALA A 190 -20.65 -18.45 -6.62
N LEU A 191 -20.68 -17.12 -6.70
CA LEU A 191 -19.84 -16.37 -7.64
C LEU A 191 -18.35 -16.57 -7.34
N CYS A 192 -17.92 -16.45 -6.08
CA CYS A 192 -16.53 -16.67 -5.70
C CYS A 192 -16.08 -18.12 -5.93
N ALA A 193 -16.96 -19.11 -5.70
CA ALA A 193 -16.69 -20.51 -6.00
C ALA A 193 -16.50 -20.73 -7.51
N LEU A 194 -17.37 -20.13 -8.34
CA LEU A 194 -17.24 -20.16 -9.79
C LEU A 194 -15.92 -19.53 -10.25
N LEU A 195 -15.55 -18.37 -9.69
CA LEU A 195 -14.27 -17.71 -9.97
C LEU A 195 -13.08 -18.57 -9.54
N SER A 196 -13.18 -19.29 -8.43
CA SER A 196 -12.15 -20.24 -8.01
C SER A 196 -11.96 -21.37 -9.02
N VAL A 197 -13.06 -21.96 -9.51
CA VAL A 197 -13.01 -23.01 -10.54
C VAL A 197 -12.40 -22.48 -11.85
N LEU A 198 -12.84 -21.31 -12.32
CA LEU A 198 -12.28 -20.65 -13.51
C LEU A 198 -10.78 -20.34 -13.34
N ALA A 199 -10.38 -19.89 -12.14
CA ALA A 199 -8.98 -19.64 -11.82
C ALA A 199 -8.15 -20.93 -11.79
N TRP A 200 -8.71 -22.05 -11.35
CA TRP A 200 -8.04 -23.35 -11.43
C TRP A 200 -7.83 -23.79 -12.88
N TYR A 201 -8.86 -23.65 -13.72
CA TYR A 201 -8.76 -23.93 -15.15
C TYR A 201 -7.72 -23.05 -15.85
N SER A 202 -7.62 -21.76 -15.48
CA SER A 202 -6.62 -20.86 -16.08
C SER A 202 -5.20 -21.25 -15.69
N VAL A 203 -4.95 -21.62 -14.43
CA VAL A 203 -3.66 -22.14 -13.96
C VAL A 203 -3.29 -23.42 -14.71
N ARG A 204 -4.24 -24.35 -14.86
CA ARG A 204 -3.99 -25.60 -15.55
C ARG A 204 -3.66 -25.39 -17.02
N ALA A 205 -4.41 -24.54 -17.72
CA ALA A 205 -4.12 -24.19 -19.11
C ALA A 205 -2.72 -23.58 -19.27
N HIS A 206 -2.29 -22.71 -18.36
CA HIS A 206 -0.94 -22.11 -18.40
C HIS A 206 0.18 -23.09 -18.00
N PHE A 207 -0.15 -24.11 -17.23
CA PHE A 207 0.77 -25.18 -16.90
C PHE A 207 0.97 -26.11 -18.10
N ASP A 208 -0.10 -26.46 -18.79
CA ASP A 208 -0.04 -27.31 -19.98
C ASP A 208 0.70 -26.59 -21.15
N THR A 209 0.52 -25.27 -21.32
CA THR A 209 1.31 -24.50 -22.30
C THR A 209 2.79 -24.44 -21.95
N TRP A 210 3.13 -24.31 -20.67
CA TRP A 210 4.53 -24.34 -20.22
C TRP A 210 5.19 -25.71 -20.42
N GLN A 211 4.44 -26.81 -20.29
CA GLN A 211 4.94 -28.14 -20.61
C GLN A 211 5.19 -28.34 -22.11
N ALA A 212 4.31 -27.80 -22.95
CA ALA A 212 4.42 -27.91 -24.40
C ALA A 212 5.55 -27.05 -24.97
N ASP A 213 5.69 -25.81 -24.47
CA ASP A 213 6.74 -24.87 -24.86
C ASP A 213 7.18 -24.03 -23.65
N PRO A 214 8.37 -24.34 -23.08
CA PRO A 214 8.91 -23.61 -21.93
C PRO A 214 9.15 -22.12 -22.20
N GLU A 215 9.46 -21.73 -23.43
CA GLU A 215 9.72 -20.33 -23.78
C GLU A 215 8.42 -19.54 -23.91
N ALA A 216 7.39 -20.15 -24.49
CA ALA A 216 6.06 -19.54 -24.58
C ALA A 216 5.36 -19.44 -23.21
N GLY A 217 5.64 -20.36 -22.28
CA GLY A 217 5.04 -20.43 -20.95
C GLY A 217 5.73 -19.62 -19.84
N THR A 218 6.90 -19.03 -20.11
CA THR A 218 7.69 -18.25 -19.13
C THR A 218 7.49 -16.74 -19.32
N LEU A 219 7.67 -15.97 -18.25
CA LEU A 219 7.76 -14.51 -18.37
C LEU A 219 9.20 -14.16 -18.80
N LEU A 220 9.45 -13.92 -20.09
CA LEU A 220 10.74 -13.35 -20.54
C LEU A 220 10.94 -12.01 -19.81
N PRO A 221 12.03 -11.76 -19.05
CA PRO A 221 13.39 -12.35 -19.05
C PRO A 221 13.72 -13.26 -17.83
N THR A 222 12.70 -13.77 -17.14
CA THR A 222 12.84 -14.65 -15.97
C THR A 222 12.61 -16.12 -16.31
N ALA A 223 13.38 -17.02 -15.68
CA ALA A 223 13.15 -18.47 -15.72
C ALA A 223 11.87 -18.93 -14.96
N TRP A 224 10.97 -18.01 -14.60
CA TRP A 224 9.81 -18.29 -13.77
C TRP A 224 8.57 -18.58 -14.64
N PRO A 225 7.88 -19.73 -14.43
CA PRO A 225 6.69 -20.06 -15.18
C PRO A 225 5.50 -19.15 -14.82
N ARG A 226 4.68 -18.80 -15.82
CA ARG A 226 3.47 -17.96 -15.62
C ARG A 226 2.43 -18.60 -14.71
N TRP A 227 2.35 -19.93 -14.67
CA TRP A 227 1.38 -20.61 -13.82
C TRP A 227 1.63 -20.35 -12.32
N VAL A 228 2.90 -20.18 -11.89
CA VAL A 228 3.26 -19.86 -10.51
C VAL A 228 2.69 -18.51 -10.08
N LEU A 229 2.70 -17.53 -10.98
CA LEU A 229 2.06 -16.24 -10.78
C LEU A 229 0.55 -16.42 -10.58
N LEU A 230 -0.09 -17.19 -11.46
CA LEU A 230 -1.54 -17.35 -11.49
C LEU A 230 -2.10 -18.19 -10.34
N VAL A 231 -1.30 -19.00 -9.66
CA VAL A 231 -1.72 -19.82 -8.49
C VAL A 231 -2.26 -18.96 -7.33
N ALA A 232 -1.87 -17.69 -7.23
CA ALA A 232 -2.48 -16.77 -6.26
C ALA A 232 -4.01 -16.63 -6.44
N LEU A 233 -4.50 -16.70 -7.69
CA LEU A 233 -5.92 -16.55 -8.02
C LEU A 233 -6.80 -17.65 -7.40
N PRO A 234 -6.60 -18.95 -7.67
CA PRO A 234 -7.43 -19.99 -7.10
C PRO A 234 -7.30 -20.05 -5.58
N ILE A 235 -6.13 -19.77 -5.01
CA ILE A 235 -5.95 -19.74 -3.56
C ILE A 235 -6.85 -18.67 -2.95
N ALA A 236 -6.76 -17.42 -3.42
CA ALA A 236 -7.53 -16.32 -2.87
C ALA A 236 -9.04 -16.49 -3.08
N TRP A 237 -9.48 -16.85 -4.28
CA TRP A 237 -10.90 -17.06 -4.55
C TRP A 237 -11.49 -18.22 -3.72
N THR A 238 -10.72 -19.28 -3.49
CA THR A 238 -11.15 -20.38 -2.63
C THR A 238 -11.29 -19.92 -1.17
N LEU A 239 -10.31 -19.21 -0.63
CA LEU A 239 -10.35 -18.71 0.75
C LEU A 239 -11.51 -17.73 0.95
N ILE A 240 -11.70 -16.79 0.03
CA ILE A 240 -12.82 -15.84 0.06
C ILE A 240 -14.16 -16.58 -0.02
N SER A 241 -14.30 -17.56 -0.92
CA SER A 241 -15.52 -18.37 -1.05
C SER A 241 -15.82 -19.14 0.24
N LEU A 242 -14.82 -19.79 0.84
CA LEU A 242 -14.98 -20.51 2.11
C LEU A 242 -15.38 -19.59 3.26
N ARG A 243 -14.84 -18.37 3.32
CA ARG A 243 -15.20 -17.36 4.33
C ARG A 243 -16.66 -16.90 4.20
N PHE A 244 -17.11 -16.62 2.98
CA PHE A 244 -18.51 -16.27 2.76
C PHE A 244 -19.46 -17.44 3.01
N LEU A 245 -19.07 -18.65 2.65
CA LEU A 245 -19.85 -19.85 2.97
C LEU A 245 -19.98 -20.04 4.48
N ALA A 246 -18.88 -19.89 5.22
CA ALA A 246 -18.88 -19.96 6.67
C ALA A 246 -19.81 -18.93 7.31
N GLU A 247 -19.80 -17.69 6.81
CA GLU A 247 -20.71 -16.65 7.30
C GLU A 247 -22.18 -16.95 6.96
N GLY A 248 -22.45 -17.44 5.74
CA GLY A 248 -23.79 -17.89 5.34
C GLY A 248 -24.32 -19.02 6.23
N LEU A 249 -23.47 -20.00 6.56
CA LEU A 249 -23.82 -21.10 7.47
C LEU A 249 -24.11 -20.63 8.90
N ARG A 250 -23.39 -19.60 9.39
CA ARG A 250 -23.64 -19.01 10.72
C ARG A 250 -25.03 -18.39 10.82
N ILE A 251 -25.47 -17.71 9.75
CA ILE A 251 -26.81 -17.10 9.69
C ILE A 251 -27.91 -18.17 9.67
N VAL A 252 -27.74 -19.24 8.87
CA VAL A 252 -28.71 -20.34 8.79
C VAL A 252 -28.79 -21.12 10.11
N ALA A 253 -27.68 -21.23 10.85
CA ALA A 253 -27.64 -21.90 12.15
C ALA A 253 -28.33 -21.13 13.30
N ASP A 254 -28.95 -19.98 13.02
CA ASP A 254 -29.65 -19.13 14.00
C ASP A 254 -28.73 -18.71 15.17
N ILE A 255 -27.46 -18.49 14.84
CA ILE A 255 -26.48 -17.90 15.74
C ILE A 255 -26.39 -16.44 15.29
N GLU A 256 -27.00 -15.54 16.06
CA GLU A 256 -26.83 -14.10 15.83
C GLU A 256 -25.34 -13.83 15.63
N PRO A 257 -24.95 -13.10 14.55
CA PRO A 257 -23.58 -12.71 14.37
C PRO A 257 -23.20 -12.00 15.67
N ALA A 258 -22.18 -12.51 16.36
CA ALA A 258 -21.55 -11.71 17.39
C ALA A 258 -21.26 -10.38 16.70
N ASP A 259 -21.77 -9.29 17.28
CA ASP A 259 -21.25 -7.96 17.05
C ASP A 259 -19.74 -8.07 17.27
N VAL A 260 -19.01 -8.31 16.18
CA VAL A 260 -17.59 -8.07 16.16
C VAL A 260 -17.58 -6.56 16.06
N GLU A 261 -17.55 -5.90 17.22
CA GLU A 261 -17.14 -4.51 17.30
C GLU A 261 -15.92 -4.41 16.38
N PRO A 262 -15.98 -3.60 15.30
CA PRO A 262 -14.80 -3.39 14.50
C PRO A 262 -13.76 -2.89 15.48
N ALA A 263 -12.66 -3.63 15.62
CA ALA A 263 -11.55 -3.20 16.45
C ALA A 263 -11.21 -1.79 15.95
N GLY A 264 -11.62 -0.80 16.75
CA GLY A 264 -11.44 0.59 16.44
C GLY A 264 -9.96 0.79 16.27
N VAL A 265 -9.52 0.93 15.03
CA VAL A 265 -8.39 1.80 14.77
C VAL A 265 -8.96 3.17 15.10
N GLU A 266 -8.81 3.58 16.37
CA GLU A 266 -8.96 4.99 16.72
C GLU A 266 -8.11 5.75 15.70
N PRO A 267 -8.70 6.59 14.83
CA PRO A 267 -7.89 7.53 14.10
C PRO A 267 -7.22 8.38 15.18
N ALA A 268 -5.90 8.23 15.31
CA ALA A 268 -5.10 9.05 16.20
C ALA A 268 -5.60 10.49 16.07
N GLY A 269 -6.15 11.02 17.17
CA GLY A 269 -6.81 12.32 17.20
C GLY A 269 -5.88 13.37 16.61
N VAL A 270 -6.15 13.78 15.38
CA VAL A 270 -5.72 15.07 14.89
C VAL A 270 -6.73 16.03 15.48
N GLU A 271 -6.48 16.49 16.71
CA GLU A 271 -7.13 17.68 17.22
C GLU A 271 -6.88 18.80 16.20
N PRO A 272 -7.92 19.39 15.58
CA PRO A 272 -7.74 20.65 14.91
C PRO A 272 -7.42 21.65 16.02
N ALA A 273 -6.16 22.11 16.09
CA ALA A 273 -5.76 23.20 16.94
C ALA A 273 -6.77 24.34 16.75
N GLY A 274 -7.46 24.69 17.84
CA GLY A 274 -8.41 25.78 17.88
C GLY A 274 -7.74 27.06 17.38
N ALA A 275 -8.14 27.51 16.20
CA ALA A 275 -7.99 28.90 15.85
C ALA A 275 -9.03 29.67 16.67
N GLU A 276 -8.60 30.23 17.81
CA GLU A 276 -9.36 31.28 18.48
C GLU A 276 -9.62 32.41 17.47
N PRO A 277 -10.88 32.79 17.19
CA PRO A 277 -11.14 34.02 16.47
C PRO A 277 -10.87 35.18 17.43
N THR A 278 -9.70 35.79 17.31
CA THR A 278 -9.43 37.10 17.91
C THR A 278 -10.54 38.08 17.48
N GLY A 279 -11.26 38.60 18.48
CA GLY A 279 -12.42 39.46 18.30
C GLY A 279 -12.12 40.68 17.45
N ALA A 280 -12.90 40.88 16.40
CA ALA A 280 -13.07 42.17 15.77
C ALA A 280 -14.15 42.93 16.56
N GLU A 281 -13.68 43.89 17.34
CA GLU A 281 -14.49 44.89 18.06
C GLU A 281 -15.28 45.70 17.03
N SER A 282 -16.59 45.44 16.92
CA SER A 282 -17.49 46.25 16.11
C SER A 282 -17.80 47.53 16.87
N ALA A 283 -17.26 48.65 16.40
CA ALA A 283 -17.64 49.99 16.85
C ALA A 283 -19.16 50.19 16.67
N GLY A 284 -19.88 50.23 17.79
CA GLY A 284 -21.30 50.51 17.84
C GLY A 284 -21.58 51.96 17.48
N VAL A 285 -22.43 52.15 16.47
CA VAL A 285 -23.06 53.41 16.11
C VAL A 285 -24.15 53.70 17.15
N GLU A 286 -24.02 54.82 17.86
CA GLU A 286 -25.00 55.33 18.83
C GLU A 286 -26.12 56.08 18.06
N PRO A 287 -27.41 55.72 18.21
CA PRO A 287 -28.50 56.49 17.62
C PRO A 287 -28.97 57.59 18.57
N ALA A 288 -28.88 58.84 18.11
CA ALA A 288 -29.52 59.99 18.76
C ALA A 288 -31.04 59.92 18.54
N ALA A 289 -31.81 59.71 19.62
CA ALA A 289 -33.25 59.88 19.63
C ALA A 289 -33.61 61.18 20.36
N ALA A 290 -34.37 62.01 19.66
CA ALA A 290 -34.90 63.29 20.08
C ALA A 290 -35.91 63.13 21.22
N ASP A 291 -35.80 63.97 22.26
CA ASP A 291 -36.88 64.23 23.18
C ASP A 291 -37.44 65.62 22.91
N SER A 292 -38.77 65.66 22.83
CA SER A 292 -39.61 66.77 22.43
C SER A 292 -40.23 67.41 23.67
N ASP A 293 -39.92 68.67 23.92
CA ASP A 293 -40.78 69.62 24.63
C ASP A 293 -41.38 70.55 23.55
N PRO A 294 -42.56 71.19 23.71
CA PRO A 294 -42.89 71.96 24.92
C PRO A 294 -44.38 72.08 25.29
N ALA A 295 -44.60 72.76 26.43
CA ALA A 295 -45.64 73.76 26.74
C ALA A 295 -47.14 73.38 26.71
#